data_AF-A0A7J3TDR9-F1
#
_entry.id   AF-A0A7J3TDR9-F1
#
_cell.length_a   1.000
_cell.length_b   1.000
_cell.length_c   1.000
_cell.angle_alpha   90.00
_cell.angle_beta   90.00
_cell.angle_gamma   90.00
#
_symmetry.space_group_name_H-M   'P 1'
#
loop_
_entity.id
_entity.type
_entity.pdbx_description
1 polymer ?
#
loop_
_entity_poly.entity_id
_entity_poly.type
_entity_poly.pdbx_seq_one_letter_code
_entity_poly.pdbx_strand_id
1 'polypeptide(L)'
;MGRVGIFTLDFKFYHDIIADLRKWKIPFTSLESTSNIPRDISVVLSSEKDERFWDRQINARDSTYGIRNSLPLLMNREAFDEVIIGLDPGPYPGIAVVADNVLTEAFETPMIEMVRKEVMEIKDSYRYRNITIKIGDGDKPHRDRIIQDLNDTGIDLKVVDERNTSMPHKIHNNALSAARIASLGSIFVPPRSNEKISKKDVYDREFLTIQAALNNVF
;
A
#
# COMPACT_ATOMS: atom_id res chain seq x y z
N MET A 1 -8.46 13.61 13.71
CA MET A 1 -7.95 12.90 12.51
C MET A 1 -6.57 13.44 12.18
N GLY A 2 -5.55 12.59 12.26
CA GLY A 2 -4.19 12.95 11.89
C GLY A 2 -4.08 13.13 10.37
N ARG A 3 -3.31 14.12 9.91
CA ARG A 3 -3.09 14.38 8.49
C ARG A 3 -1.62 14.64 8.18
N VAL A 4 -1.27 14.60 6.90
CA VAL A 4 0.08 14.88 6.41
C VAL A 4 0.30 16.39 6.30
N GLY A 5 1.40 16.90 6.84
CA GLY A 5 1.91 18.23 6.52
C GLY A 5 2.84 18.15 5.30
N ILE A 6 2.79 19.11 4.39
CA ILE A 6 3.73 19.21 3.27
C ILE A 6 4.55 20.47 3.46
N PHE A 7 5.88 20.34 3.53
CA PHE A 7 6.78 21.48 3.57
C PHE A 7 7.99 21.17 2.70
N THR A 8 8.12 21.85 1.57
CA THR A 8 9.22 21.63 0.62
C THR A 8 9.48 22.89 -0.21
N LEU A 9 10.74 23.10 -0.57
CA LEU A 9 11.13 24.10 -1.57
C LEU A 9 11.26 23.50 -2.99
N ASP A 10 11.18 22.17 -3.11
CA ASP A 10 11.19 21.47 -4.39
C ASP A 10 9.78 21.48 -5.02
N PHE A 11 9.59 22.38 -6.00
CA PHE A 11 8.33 22.55 -6.70
C PHE A 11 7.82 21.26 -7.37
N LYS A 12 8.72 20.44 -7.93
CA LYS A 12 8.32 19.20 -8.58
C LYS A 12 7.77 18.22 -7.54
N PHE A 13 8.52 18.00 -6.46
CA PHE A 13 8.09 17.14 -5.36
C PHE A 13 6.74 17.60 -4.79
N TYR A 14 6.56 18.92 -4.57
CA TYR A 14 5.32 19.50 -4.08
C TYR A 14 4.09 19.14 -4.94
N HIS A 15 4.25 19.22 -6.27
CA HIS A 15 3.17 18.89 -7.19
C HIS A 15 2.87 17.40 -7.23
N ASP A 16 3.92 16.57 -7.30
CA ASP A 16 3.80 15.11 -7.35
C ASP A 16 3.14 14.58 -6.06
N ILE A 17 3.58 15.04 -4.88
CA ILE A 17 3.03 14.58 -3.60
C ILE A 17 1.57 14.98 -3.39
N ILE A 18 1.16 16.17 -3.83
CA ILE A 18 -0.25 16.59 -3.74
C ILE A 18 -1.13 15.73 -4.65
N ALA A 19 -0.68 15.44 -5.87
CA ALA A 19 -1.42 14.59 -6.79
C ALA A 19 -1.61 13.18 -6.21
N ASP A 20 -0.55 12.60 -5.66
CA ASP A 20 -0.59 11.26 -5.10
C ASP A 20 -1.37 11.19 -3.78
N LEU A 21 -1.21 12.14 -2.86
CA LEU A 21 -2.03 12.18 -1.63
C LEU A 21 -3.53 12.26 -1.94
N ARG A 22 -3.92 13.02 -2.97
CA ARG A 22 -5.32 13.05 -3.47
C ARG A 22 -5.76 11.71 -4.03
N LYS A 23 -4.93 11.05 -4.85
CA LYS A 23 -5.21 9.72 -5.43
C LYS A 23 -5.40 8.67 -4.33
N TRP A 24 -4.57 8.72 -3.30
CA TRP A 24 -4.62 7.84 -2.13
C TRP A 24 -5.69 8.25 -1.10
N LYS A 25 -6.34 9.41 -1.30
CA LYS A 25 -7.33 10.00 -0.39
C LYS A 25 -6.81 10.17 1.04
N ILE A 26 -5.53 10.45 1.19
CA ILE A 26 -4.90 10.74 2.48
C ILE A 26 -5.12 12.22 2.80
N PRO A 27 -5.63 12.57 3.99
CA PRO A 27 -5.77 13.96 4.39
C PRO A 27 -4.41 14.67 4.47
N PHE A 28 -4.31 15.90 3.96
CA PHE A 28 -3.07 16.67 3.99
C PHE A 28 -3.30 18.19 4.09
N THR A 29 -2.24 18.94 4.38
CA THR A 29 -2.16 20.40 4.27
C THR A 29 -0.75 20.84 3.92
N SER A 30 -0.63 21.90 3.15
CA SER A 30 0.65 22.59 2.96
C SER A 30 0.94 23.43 4.21
N LEU A 31 2.19 23.41 4.67
CA LEU A 31 2.65 24.21 5.79
C LEU A 31 3.31 25.48 5.27
N GLU A 32 2.98 26.61 5.88
CA GLU A 32 3.58 27.91 5.55
C GLU A 32 4.87 28.19 6.31
N SER A 33 5.07 27.51 7.45
CA SER A 33 6.22 27.72 8.34
C SER A 33 6.59 26.44 9.09
N THR A 34 7.88 26.32 9.44
CA THR A 34 8.44 25.24 10.25
C THR A 34 8.31 25.46 11.75
N SER A 35 7.96 26.68 12.18
CA SER A 35 8.03 27.09 13.59
C SER A 35 6.84 26.64 14.44
N ASN A 36 5.68 26.36 13.82
CA ASN A 36 4.46 25.99 14.52
C ASN A 36 3.65 24.97 13.72
N ILE A 37 3.99 23.69 13.89
CA ILE A 37 3.30 22.60 13.22
C ILE A 37 1.96 22.34 13.93
N PRO A 38 0.83 22.36 13.21
CA PRO A 38 -0.47 22.07 13.81
C PRO A 38 -0.53 20.70 14.50
N ARG A 39 -1.24 20.61 15.64
CA ARG A 39 -1.28 19.38 16.47
C ARG A 39 -1.90 18.17 15.77
N ASP A 40 -2.71 18.39 14.73
CA ASP A 40 -3.32 17.37 13.89
C ASP A 40 -2.38 16.85 12.78
N ILE A 41 -1.17 17.40 12.64
CA ILE A 41 -0.15 16.85 11.76
C ILE A 41 0.56 15.68 12.45
N SER A 42 0.43 14.48 11.89
CA SER A 42 1.14 13.30 12.42
C SER A 42 2.54 13.16 11.83
N VAL A 43 2.77 13.70 10.63
CA VAL A 43 3.99 13.55 9.84
C VAL A 43 4.10 14.68 8.83
N VAL A 44 5.32 15.17 8.59
CA VAL A 44 5.64 16.11 7.52
C VAL A 44 6.35 15.40 6.38
N LEU A 45 5.91 15.62 5.14
CA LEU A 45 6.60 15.19 3.93
C LEU A 45 7.32 16.37 3.29
N SER A 46 8.59 16.15 2.93
CA SER A 46 9.45 17.08 2.21
C SER A 46 10.29 16.34 1.18
N SER A 47 10.92 17.05 0.26
CA SER A 47 11.90 16.46 -0.65
C SER A 47 13.15 16.05 0.13
N GLU A 48 13.89 15.07 -0.40
CA GLU A 48 15.21 14.69 0.12
C GLU A 48 16.24 15.84 0.09
N LYS A 49 15.98 16.88 -0.70
CA LYS A 49 16.83 18.08 -0.81
C LYS A 49 16.54 19.12 0.27
N ASP A 50 15.42 19.01 0.97
CA ASP A 50 15.04 19.97 2.01
C ASP A 50 15.74 19.65 3.33
N GLU A 51 16.01 20.67 4.15
CA GLU A 51 16.56 20.46 5.49
C GLU A 51 15.52 19.84 6.43
N ARG A 52 16.01 19.02 7.37
CA ARG A 52 15.17 18.47 8.42
C ARG A 52 15.01 19.51 9.54
N PHE A 53 13.77 19.79 9.91
CA PHE A 53 13.40 20.73 10.97
C PHE A 53 12.50 20.12 12.04
N TRP A 54 12.00 18.90 11.82
CA TRP A 54 11.09 18.23 12.75
C TRP A 54 11.37 16.73 12.89
N ASP A 55 11.06 16.19 14.07
CA ASP A 55 11.32 14.78 14.39
C ASP A 55 10.49 13.84 13.51
N ARG A 56 9.22 14.17 13.26
CA ARG A 56 8.32 13.35 12.42
C ARG A 56 8.29 13.86 10.97
N GLN A 57 9.43 14.29 10.44
CA GLN A 57 9.61 14.65 9.03
C GLN A 57 10.20 13.48 8.25
N ILE A 58 9.68 13.26 7.04
CA ILE A 58 10.21 12.32 6.04
C ILE A 58 10.67 13.12 4.83
N ASN A 59 11.99 13.19 4.69
CA ASN A 59 12.67 13.65 3.49
C ASN A 59 12.64 12.53 2.45
N ALA A 60 11.81 12.67 1.43
CA ALA A 60 11.50 11.62 0.47
C ALA A 60 12.10 11.91 -0.91
N ARG A 61 12.65 10.86 -1.53
CA ARG A 61 13.21 10.91 -2.91
C ARG A 61 12.13 11.11 -3.98
N ASP A 62 10.91 10.63 -3.69
CA ASP A 62 9.73 10.76 -4.53
C ASP A 62 8.45 10.69 -3.70
N SER A 63 7.32 11.04 -4.30
CA SER A 63 6.01 11.12 -3.65
C SER A 63 5.52 9.78 -3.10
N THR A 64 5.68 8.71 -3.87
CA THR A 64 5.20 7.36 -3.50
C THR A 64 5.98 6.83 -2.31
N TYR A 65 7.31 6.99 -2.32
CA TYR A 65 8.17 6.68 -1.19
C TYR A 65 7.71 7.44 0.06
N GLY A 66 7.51 8.76 -0.06
CA GLY A 66 7.06 9.60 1.06
C GLY A 66 5.73 9.12 1.66
N ILE A 67 4.73 8.84 0.81
CA ILE A 67 3.41 8.36 1.25
C ILE A 67 3.55 7.04 2.00
N ARG A 68 4.15 6.02 1.38
CA ARG A 68 4.30 4.67 1.98
C ARG A 68 5.02 4.72 3.32
N ASN A 69 6.08 5.52 3.41
CA ASN A 69 6.90 5.67 4.62
C ASN A 69 6.14 6.42 5.75
N SER A 70 5.13 7.22 5.39
CA SER A 70 4.31 8.02 6.32
C SER A 70 3.11 7.29 6.92
N LEU A 71 2.64 6.21 6.27
CA LEU A 71 1.41 5.50 6.67
C LEU A 71 1.39 5.04 8.14
N PRO A 72 2.43 4.40 8.70
CA PRO A 72 2.37 3.97 10.09
C PRO A 72 2.32 5.18 11.04
N LEU A 73 2.99 6.29 10.71
CA LEU A 73 2.98 7.51 11.53
C LEU A 73 1.58 8.14 11.58
N LEU A 74 0.85 8.13 10.46
CA LEU A 74 -0.54 8.55 10.40
C LEU A 74 -1.45 7.69 11.30
N MET A 75 -1.09 6.42 11.50
CA MET A 75 -1.76 5.49 12.40
C MET A 75 -1.18 5.48 13.83
N ASN A 76 -0.37 6.48 14.18
CA ASN A 76 0.32 6.60 15.48
C ASN A 76 1.24 5.41 15.83
N ARG A 77 1.93 4.87 14.83
CA ARG A 77 2.93 3.80 14.95
C ARG A 77 4.25 4.24 14.31
N GLU A 78 5.37 3.70 14.77
CA GLU A 78 6.68 3.97 14.14
C GLU A 78 6.88 3.16 12.83
N ALA A 79 6.35 1.94 12.81
CA ALA A 79 6.38 1.00 11.69
C ALA A 79 5.19 0.05 11.79
N PHE A 80 4.86 -0.63 10.70
CA PHE A 80 3.94 -1.78 10.71
C PHE A 80 4.63 -3.00 11.33
N ASP A 81 3.86 -3.87 11.98
CA ASP A 81 4.39 -5.13 12.49
C ASP A 81 4.61 -6.13 11.36
N GLU A 82 3.67 -6.16 10.40
CA GLU A 82 3.70 -7.05 9.25
C GLU A 82 3.23 -6.32 7.98
N VAL A 83 3.99 -6.48 6.90
CA VAL A 83 3.62 -6.11 5.54
C VAL A 83 3.58 -7.36 4.67
N ILE A 84 2.44 -7.60 4.02
CA ILE A 84 2.24 -8.72 3.11
C ILE A 84 2.03 -8.17 1.71
N ILE A 85 2.86 -8.62 0.76
CA ILE A 85 2.66 -8.35 -0.67
C ILE A 85 1.95 -9.56 -1.27
N GLY A 86 0.71 -9.39 -1.71
CA GLY A 86 -0.02 -10.39 -2.50
C GLY A 86 0.27 -10.21 -3.99
N LEU A 87 0.52 -11.33 -4.67
CA LEU A 87 0.77 -11.37 -6.11
C LEU A 87 -0.22 -12.33 -6.77
N ASP A 88 -1.01 -11.82 -7.73
CA ASP A 88 -1.85 -12.61 -8.62
C ASP A 88 -1.10 -12.83 -9.96
N PRO A 89 -0.63 -14.05 -10.25
CA PRO A 89 0.15 -14.30 -11.46
C PRO A 89 -0.68 -14.18 -12.75
N GLY A 90 -0.03 -13.72 -13.82
CA GLY A 90 -0.63 -13.63 -15.15
C GLY A 90 0.20 -12.74 -16.08
N PRO A 91 -0.29 -12.42 -17.29
CA PRO A 91 0.40 -11.52 -18.21
C PRO A 91 0.45 -10.07 -17.70
N TYR A 92 -0.54 -9.67 -16.91
CA TYR A 92 -0.61 -8.39 -16.20
C TYR A 92 -0.76 -8.67 -14.69
N PRO A 93 0.32 -9.06 -13.99
CA PRO A 93 0.22 -9.47 -12.60
C PRO A 93 -0.46 -8.44 -11.71
N GLY A 94 -1.37 -8.91 -10.85
CA GLY A 94 -1.92 -8.10 -9.78
C GLY A 94 -0.94 -8.01 -8.62
N ILE A 95 -0.82 -6.83 -8.02
CA ILE A 95 -0.06 -6.59 -6.80
C ILE A 95 -0.98 -5.91 -5.79
N ALA A 96 -0.96 -6.39 -4.55
CA ALA A 96 -1.60 -5.72 -3.43
C ALA A 96 -0.68 -5.72 -2.21
N VAL A 97 -0.81 -4.68 -1.39
CA VAL A 97 -0.05 -4.54 -0.14
C VAL A 97 -1.02 -4.45 1.01
N VAL A 98 -0.87 -5.35 1.97
CA VAL A 98 -1.63 -5.36 3.23
C VAL A 98 -0.65 -5.16 4.38
N ALA A 99 -0.86 -4.10 5.15
CA ALA A 99 -0.04 -3.76 6.31
C ALA A 99 -0.89 -3.84 7.58
N ASP A 100 -0.53 -4.70 8.54
CA ASP A 100 -1.30 -4.95 9.77
C ASP A 100 -2.82 -5.16 9.53
N ASN A 101 -3.18 -5.96 8.49
CA ASN A 101 -4.54 -6.21 8.01
C ASN A 101 -5.27 -5.03 7.34
N VAL A 102 -4.57 -3.93 7.06
CA VAL A 102 -5.08 -2.79 6.29
C VAL A 102 -4.61 -2.90 4.84
N LEU A 103 -5.54 -2.93 3.89
CA LEU A 103 -5.20 -2.85 2.47
C LEU A 103 -4.75 -1.42 2.14
N THR A 104 -3.47 -1.25 1.84
CA THR A 104 -2.87 0.06 1.56
C THR A 104 -2.83 0.35 0.07
N GLU A 105 -2.55 -0.67 -0.76
CA GLU A 105 -2.43 -0.54 -2.21
C GLU A 105 -2.96 -1.79 -2.92
N ALA A 106 -3.52 -1.61 -4.12
CA ALA A 106 -3.86 -2.68 -5.06
C ALA A 106 -3.81 -2.13 -6.49
N PHE A 107 -3.00 -2.74 -7.36
CA PHE A 107 -2.83 -2.34 -8.75
C PHE A 107 -2.35 -3.50 -9.63
N GLU A 108 -2.37 -3.31 -10.95
CA GLU A 108 -1.83 -4.28 -11.91
C GLU A 108 -0.54 -3.73 -12.50
N THR A 109 0.46 -4.60 -12.71
CA THR A 109 1.65 -4.23 -13.47
C THR A 109 1.37 -4.35 -14.97
N PRO A 110 2.03 -3.54 -15.82
CA PRO A 110 1.82 -3.62 -17.27
C PRO A 110 2.40 -4.89 -17.90
N MET A 111 3.31 -5.57 -17.20
CA MET A 111 3.92 -6.84 -17.62
C MET A 111 4.59 -7.52 -16.42
N ILE A 112 4.90 -8.81 -16.57
CA ILE A 112 5.51 -9.65 -15.51
C ILE A 112 6.90 -9.17 -15.08
N GLU A 113 7.69 -8.64 -16.00
CA GLU A 113 9.06 -8.16 -15.75
C GLU A 113 9.11 -6.99 -14.75
N MET A 114 7.99 -6.29 -14.57
CA MET A 114 7.88 -5.16 -13.64
C MET A 114 7.68 -5.60 -12.18
N VAL A 115 7.26 -6.86 -11.94
CA VAL A 115 6.92 -7.33 -10.59
C VAL A 115 8.09 -7.17 -9.63
N ARG A 116 9.30 -7.59 -10.02
CA ARG A 116 10.50 -7.45 -9.18
C ARG A 116 10.75 -6.00 -8.79
N LYS A 117 10.65 -5.08 -9.74
CA LYS A 117 10.85 -3.64 -9.49
C LYS A 117 9.84 -3.14 -8.46
N GLU A 118 8.55 -3.43 -8.65
CA GLU A 118 7.50 -2.98 -7.75
C GLU A 118 7.63 -3.57 -6.34
N VAL A 119 7.97 -4.87 -6.23
CA VAL A 119 8.23 -5.53 -4.95
C VAL A 119 9.40 -4.87 -4.22
N MET A 120 10.50 -4.56 -4.91
CA MET A 120 11.64 -3.89 -4.31
C MET A 120 11.31 -2.45 -3.92
N GLU A 121 10.55 -1.72 -4.73
CA GLU A 121 10.08 -0.39 -4.35
C GLU A 121 9.19 -0.43 -3.11
N ILE A 122 8.30 -1.41 -2.97
CA ILE A 122 7.48 -1.60 -1.76
C ILE A 122 8.37 -1.92 -0.56
N LYS A 123 9.32 -2.85 -0.70
CA LYS A 123 10.30 -3.23 0.33
C LYS A 123 11.09 -2.02 0.84
N ASP A 124 11.52 -1.15 -0.06
CA ASP A 124 12.40 -0.03 0.31
C ASP A 124 11.63 1.18 0.88
N SER A 125 10.33 1.30 0.59
CA SER A 125 9.54 2.48 0.95
C SER A 125 8.63 2.30 2.17
N TYR A 126 8.15 1.09 2.46
CA TYR A 126 7.37 0.84 3.67
C TYR A 126 8.27 0.71 4.91
N ARG A 127 7.80 1.22 6.06
CA ARG A 127 8.41 0.94 7.37
C ARG A 127 7.71 -0.26 8.00
N TYR A 128 8.44 -1.35 8.18
CA TYR A 128 7.90 -2.59 8.73
C TYR A 128 8.91 -3.33 9.61
N ARG A 129 8.42 -4.26 10.44
CA ARG A 129 9.27 -5.23 11.15
C ARG A 129 9.45 -6.52 10.35
N ASN A 130 8.37 -7.01 9.75
CA ASN A 130 8.39 -8.21 8.90
C ASN A 130 7.74 -7.93 7.56
N ILE A 131 8.28 -8.54 6.51
CA ILE A 131 7.70 -8.50 5.16
C ILE A 131 7.64 -9.92 4.58
N THR A 132 6.57 -10.25 3.88
CA THR A 132 6.38 -11.56 3.24
C THR A 132 5.63 -11.38 1.92
N ILE A 133 5.91 -12.25 0.96
CA ILE A 133 5.22 -12.32 -0.33
C ILE A 133 4.32 -13.56 -0.33
N LYS A 134 3.05 -13.37 -0.70
CA LYS A 134 2.11 -14.46 -1.00
C LYS A 134 1.80 -14.46 -2.49
N ILE A 135 1.94 -15.61 -3.13
CA ILE A 135 1.73 -15.76 -4.57
C ILE A 135 0.61 -16.77 -4.82
N GLY A 136 -0.33 -16.38 -5.66
CA GLY A 136 -1.40 -17.24 -6.13
C GLY A 136 -0.93 -18.53 -6.83
N ASP A 137 -1.74 -19.59 -6.78
CA ASP A 137 -1.45 -20.87 -7.44
C ASP A 137 -2.09 -21.02 -8.83
N GLY A 138 -2.87 -20.03 -9.28
CA GLY A 138 -3.73 -20.11 -10.47
C GLY A 138 -3.01 -20.26 -11.81
N ASP A 139 -1.95 -19.50 -12.08
CA ASP A 139 -1.22 -19.50 -13.35
C ASP A 139 0.23 -19.97 -13.14
N LYS A 140 0.47 -21.30 -13.28
CA LYS A 140 1.78 -21.92 -12.99
C LYS A 140 2.94 -21.31 -13.80
N PRO A 141 2.85 -21.14 -15.13
CA PRO A 141 3.95 -20.54 -15.89
C PRO A 141 4.35 -19.14 -15.41
N HIS A 142 3.39 -18.23 -15.22
CA HIS A 142 3.69 -16.88 -14.75
C HIS A 142 4.16 -16.88 -13.30
N ARG A 143 3.54 -17.71 -12.45
CA ARG A 143 3.93 -17.87 -11.04
C ARG A 143 5.39 -18.33 -10.91
N ASP A 144 5.78 -19.39 -11.61
CA ASP A 144 7.11 -19.97 -11.49
C ASP A 144 8.19 -18.98 -11.96
N ARG A 145 7.87 -18.18 -12.99
CA ARG A 145 8.71 -17.07 -13.43
C ARG A 145 8.83 -15.97 -12.36
N ILE A 146 7.72 -15.55 -11.76
CA ILE A 146 7.73 -14.56 -10.66
C ILE A 146 8.55 -15.09 -9.47
N ILE A 147 8.40 -16.36 -9.10
CA ILE A 147 9.18 -16.99 -8.02
C ILE A 147 10.67 -16.92 -8.34
N GLN A 148 11.07 -17.29 -9.56
CA GLN A 148 12.46 -17.22 -10.00
C GLN A 148 13.00 -15.78 -9.93
N ASP A 149 12.21 -14.81 -10.42
CA ASP A 149 12.58 -13.39 -10.44
C ASP A 149 12.63 -12.75 -9.04
N LEU A 150 12.10 -13.40 -8.00
CA LEU A 150 12.06 -12.87 -6.63
C LEU A 150 12.95 -13.65 -5.63
N ASN A 151 13.54 -14.78 -6.04
CA ASN A 151 14.23 -15.72 -5.15
C ASN A 151 15.43 -15.12 -4.39
N ASP A 152 16.10 -14.12 -4.95
CA ASP A 152 17.27 -13.44 -4.39
C ASP A 152 16.95 -12.11 -3.69
N THR A 153 15.66 -11.74 -3.56
CA THR A 153 15.24 -10.48 -2.92
C THR A 153 15.42 -10.48 -1.40
N GLY A 154 15.59 -11.66 -0.80
CA GLY A 154 15.67 -11.85 0.65
C GLY A 154 14.34 -11.69 1.39
N ILE A 155 13.22 -11.71 0.68
CA ILE A 155 11.87 -11.71 1.26
C ILE A 155 11.32 -13.14 1.28
N ASP A 156 10.69 -13.55 2.39
CA ASP A 156 10.02 -14.85 2.49
C ASP A 156 8.86 -14.94 1.48
N LEU A 157 8.77 -16.07 0.77
CA LEU A 157 7.80 -16.29 -0.31
C LEU A 157 6.97 -17.53 -0.03
N LYS A 158 5.64 -17.38 -0.13
CA LYS A 158 4.67 -18.47 0.05
C LYS A 158 3.73 -18.57 -1.13
N VAL A 159 3.62 -19.75 -1.71
CA VAL A 159 2.56 -20.05 -2.68
C VAL A 159 1.29 -20.43 -1.91
N VAL A 160 0.15 -19.87 -2.28
CA VAL A 160 -1.14 -20.07 -1.60
C VAL A 160 -2.21 -20.56 -2.57
N ASP A 161 -3.07 -21.47 -2.09
CA ASP A 161 -4.17 -22.04 -2.88
C ASP A 161 -5.39 -21.09 -2.85
N GLU A 162 -5.78 -20.59 -4.02
CA GLU A 162 -6.86 -19.63 -4.19
C GLU A 162 -8.25 -20.29 -4.31
N ARG A 163 -8.34 -21.62 -4.43
CA ARG A 163 -9.58 -22.33 -4.80
C ARG A 163 -10.72 -22.19 -3.79
N ASN A 164 -10.41 -21.80 -2.54
CA ASN A 164 -11.42 -21.52 -1.52
C ASN A 164 -11.85 -20.04 -1.46
N THR A 165 -11.27 -19.17 -2.30
CA THR A 165 -11.61 -17.73 -2.37
C THR A 165 -12.59 -17.39 -3.50
N SER A 166 -12.97 -18.38 -4.32
CA SER A 166 -13.88 -18.22 -5.44
C SER A 166 -15.34 -18.11 -4.99
N MET A 167 -15.69 -17.00 -4.36
CA MET A 167 -17.05 -16.48 -4.53
C MET A 167 -17.20 -16.17 -6.04
N PRO A 168 -18.28 -16.62 -6.71
CA PRO A 168 -18.44 -16.46 -8.15
C PRO A 168 -18.66 -14.98 -8.45
N HIS A 169 -17.58 -14.25 -8.73
CA HIS A 169 -17.65 -12.82 -8.99
C HIS A 169 -17.36 -12.52 -10.45
N LYS A 170 -18.30 -11.81 -11.09
CA LYS A 170 -18.25 -11.34 -12.49
C LYS A 170 -17.17 -10.30 -12.79
N ILE A 171 -16.24 -10.07 -11.86
CA ILE A 171 -15.20 -9.02 -11.97
C ILE A 171 -13.85 -9.72 -12.03
N HIS A 172 -13.33 -9.92 -13.24
CA HIS A 172 -11.92 -10.22 -13.44
C HIS A 172 -11.11 -8.93 -13.20
N ASN A 173 -10.37 -8.91 -12.10
CA ASN A 173 -9.45 -7.81 -11.75
C ASN A 173 -8.30 -8.42 -10.94
N ASN A 174 -7.09 -8.38 -11.49
CA ASN A 174 -5.96 -9.12 -10.91
C ASN A 174 -5.50 -8.46 -9.61
N ALA A 175 -5.62 -7.12 -9.50
CA ALA A 175 -5.33 -6.40 -8.27
C ALA A 175 -6.24 -6.82 -7.09
N LEU A 176 -7.52 -7.12 -7.37
CA LEU A 176 -8.45 -7.62 -6.37
C LEU A 176 -8.10 -9.05 -5.93
N SER A 177 -7.75 -9.92 -6.88
CA SER A 177 -7.24 -11.26 -6.57
C SER A 177 -5.99 -11.19 -5.71
N ALA A 178 -5.06 -10.30 -6.05
CA ALA A 178 -3.84 -10.06 -5.27
C ALA A 178 -4.15 -9.59 -3.84
N ALA A 179 -5.16 -8.73 -3.65
CA ALA A 179 -5.58 -8.28 -2.31
C ALA A 179 -6.16 -9.44 -1.47
N ARG A 180 -6.92 -10.35 -2.10
CA ARG A 180 -7.41 -11.57 -1.46
C ARG A 180 -6.26 -12.51 -1.09
N ILE A 181 -5.32 -12.72 -2.00
CA ILE A 181 -4.10 -13.52 -1.80
C ILE A 181 -3.30 -12.98 -0.60
N ALA A 182 -3.07 -11.67 -0.52
CA ALA A 182 -2.38 -11.04 0.60
C ALA A 182 -3.09 -11.32 1.94
N SER A 183 -4.43 -11.27 1.94
CA SER A 183 -5.27 -11.39 3.13
C SER A 183 -5.58 -12.83 3.56
N LEU A 184 -5.12 -13.85 2.80
CA LEU A 184 -5.36 -15.25 3.14
C LEU A 184 -4.73 -15.61 4.50
N GLY A 185 -5.53 -16.18 5.40
CA GLY A 185 -5.10 -16.55 6.76
C GLY A 185 -5.21 -15.42 7.80
N SER A 186 -5.54 -14.20 7.39
CA SER A 186 -5.96 -13.13 8.30
C SER A 186 -7.38 -13.40 8.82
N ILE A 187 -7.69 -12.96 10.04
CA ILE A 187 -9.07 -13.04 10.59
C ILE A 187 -9.94 -12.07 9.80
N PHE A 188 -10.53 -12.58 8.71
CA PHE A 188 -11.42 -11.83 7.84
C PHE A 188 -12.81 -11.74 8.47
N VAL A 189 -13.22 -10.54 8.87
CA VAL A 189 -14.63 -10.26 9.21
C VAL A 189 -15.19 -9.39 8.09
N PRO A 190 -15.86 -9.98 7.07
CA PRO A 190 -16.45 -9.18 6.01
C PRO A 190 -17.58 -8.33 6.60
N PRO A 191 -17.68 -7.03 6.24
CA PRO A 191 -18.88 -6.26 6.51
C PRO A 191 -20.07 -6.90 5.77
N ARG A 192 -21.07 -7.34 6.53
CA ARG A 192 -22.28 -7.96 5.98
C ARG A 192 -23.12 -6.91 5.24
N SER A 193 -23.21 -6.98 3.91
CA SER A 193 -24.27 -6.28 3.17
C SER A 193 -24.71 -7.07 1.93
N ASN A 194 -26.03 -7.15 1.71
CA ASN A 194 -26.69 -7.92 0.63
C ASN A 194 -26.93 -7.09 -0.65
N GLU A 195 -26.24 -5.96 -0.85
CA GLU A 195 -26.51 -5.06 -1.98
C GLU A 195 -25.62 -5.33 -3.20
N LYS A 196 -26.13 -5.02 -4.41
CA LYS A 196 -25.42 -5.16 -5.69
C LYS A 196 -24.06 -4.45 -5.68
N ILE A 197 -23.03 -5.13 -6.18
CA ILE A 197 -21.63 -4.69 -6.15
C ILE A 197 -21.34 -3.72 -7.31
N SER A 198 -20.88 -2.51 -6.99
CA SER A 198 -20.22 -1.58 -7.92
C SER A 198 -18.71 -1.86 -7.91
N LYS A 199 -18.05 -1.81 -9.07
CA LYS A 199 -16.57 -1.93 -9.19
C LYS A 199 -15.82 -0.93 -8.29
N LYS A 200 -16.44 0.21 -7.97
CA LYS A 200 -15.81 1.31 -7.22
C LYS A 200 -15.68 1.03 -5.72
N ASP A 201 -16.50 0.12 -5.18
CA ASP A 201 -16.65 -0.07 -3.73
C ASP A 201 -16.27 -1.49 -3.28
N VAL A 202 -15.74 -2.32 -4.18
CA VAL A 202 -15.37 -3.72 -3.87
C VAL A 202 -14.32 -3.77 -2.76
N TYR A 203 -13.31 -2.92 -2.84
CA TYR A 203 -12.24 -2.89 -1.84
C TYR A 203 -12.75 -2.47 -0.47
N ASP A 204 -13.55 -1.41 -0.38
CA ASP A 204 -14.11 -0.94 0.89
C ASP A 204 -15.11 -1.94 1.52
N ARG A 205 -15.68 -2.85 0.71
CA ARG A 205 -16.56 -3.92 1.19
C ARG A 205 -15.81 -5.19 1.58
N GLU A 206 -14.71 -5.52 0.92
CA GLU A 206 -13.98 -6.75 1.23
C GLU A 206 -12.87 -6.50 2.25
N PHE A 207 -12.26 -5.31 2.29
CA PHE A 207 -11.07 -5.06 3.10
C PHE A 207 -11.25 -3.82 3.98
N LEU A 208 -10.52 -3.81 5.12
CA LEU A 208 -10.24 -2.57 5.80
C LEU A 208 -9.22 -1.78 4.97
N THR A 209 -9.67 -0.78 4.24
CA THR A 209 -8.79 0.07 3.42
C THR A 209 -8.05 1.10 4.27
N ILE A 210 -6.92 1.62 3.79
CA ILE A 210 -6.20 2.70 4.47
C ILE A 210 -7.09 3.93 4.73
N GLN A 211 -8.00 4.24 3.79
CA GLN A 211 -8.97 5.31 3.97
C GLN A 211 -9.90 5.04 5.16
N ALA A 212 -10.47 3.84 5.24
CA ALA A 212 -11.34 3.44 6.34
C ALA A 212 -10.57 3.36 7.68
N ALA A 213 -9.34 2.86 7.67
CA ALA A 213 -8.49 2.79 8.85
C ALA A 213 -8.19 4.19 9.41
N LEU A 214 -7.79 5.16 8.58
CA LEU A 214 -7.51 6.53 9.02
C LEU A 214 -8.74 7.25 9.60
N ASN A 215 -9.94 6.92 9.12
CA ASN A 215 -11.19 7.45 9.66
C ASN A 215 -11.56 6.83 11.03
N ASN A 216 -11.16 5.58 11.30
CA ASN A 216 -11.49 4.84 12.53
C ASN A 216 -10.47 5.01 13.67
N VAL A 217 -9.33 5.66 13.43
CA VAL A 217 -8.28 5.88 14.44
C VAL A 217 -8.67 6.97 15.47
N PHE A 218 -9.87 7.58 15.36
CA PHE A 218 -10.38 8.59 16.28
C PHE A 218 -11.86 8.38 16.62
#